data_AF-A0A2W6AVN3-F1
#
_entry.id   AF-A0A2W6AVN3-F1
#
_cell.length_a   1.000
_cell.length_b   1.000
_cell.length_c   1.000
_cell.angle_alpha   90.00
_cell.angle_beta   90.00
_cell.angle_gamma   90.00
#
_symmetry.space_group_name_H-M   'P 1'
#
loop_
_entity.id
_entity.type
_entity.pdbx_description
1 polymer ?
#
loop_
_entity_poly.entity_id
_entity_poly.type
_entity_poly.pdbx_seq_one_letter_code
_entity_poly.pdbx_strand_id
1 'polypeptide(L)'
;FVFGSVLRLGPGISEYYLPFLEREFPELASRYKVLYAHNYAPGGYVELVEGKVKALKRQYGLADRPSSRKARPMPVLASQLGLFDAAG
;
A
#
# COMPACT_ATOMS: atom_id res chain seq x y z
N PHE A 1 4.66 -13.80 10.27
CA PHE A 1 4.80 -12.81 9.18
C PHE A 1 4.58 -11.41 9.77
N VAL A 2 5.54 -10.50 9.61
CA VAL A 2 5.39 -9.10 10.05
C VAL A 2 5.31 -8.24 8.80
N PHE A 3 4.25 -7.44 8.67
CA PHE A 3 4.07 -6.50 7.57
C PHE A 3 4.09 -5.07 8.11
N GLY A 4 4.85 -4.21 7.45
CA GLY A 4 4.90 -2.79 7.74
C GLY A 4 4.94 -2.04 6.41
N SER A 5 3.98 -1.17 6.19
CA SER A 5 3.92 -0.28 5.04
C SER A 5 3.69 1.15 5.53
N VAL A 6 4.04 2.13 4.69
CA VAL A 6 3.61 3.50 4.93
C VAL A 6 2.08 3.56 4.91
N LEU A 7 1.52 4.36 5.81
CA LEU A 7 0.09 4.60 5.85
C LEU A 7 -0.36 5.18 4.51
N ARG A 8 -1.42 4.62 3.92
CA ARG A 8 -2.02 5.12 2.69
C ARG A 8 -3.36 5.74 3.03
N LEU A 9 -3.43 7.07 2.90
CA LEU A 9 -4.68 7.81 3.08
C LEU A 9 -5.31 8.06 1.70
N GLY A 10 -6.13 7.11 1.26
CA GLY A 10 -6.91 7.28 0.03
C GLY A 10 -7.95 8.41 0.16
N PRO A 11 -8.49 8.88 -0.98
CA PRO A 11 -9.62 9.81 -0.96
C PRO A 11 -10.77 9.22 -0.13
N GLY A 12 -11.37 10.04 0.74
CA GLY A 12 -12.38 9.62 1.72
C GLY A 12 -11.85 9.07 3.05
N ILE A 13 -10.59 8.63 3.16
CA ILE A 13 -10.01 8.20 4.47
C ILE A 13 -9.31 9.37 5.16
N SER A 14 -8.58 10.19 4.38
CA SER A 14 -7.90 11.38 4.89
C SER A 14 -8.85 12.37 5.58
N GLU A 15 -10.07 12.51 5.04
CA GLU A 15 -11.12 13.40 5.52
C GLU A 15 -11.60 13.09 6.95
N TYR A 16 -11.55 11.83 7.37
CA TYR A 16 -11.91 11.44 8.75
C TYR A 16 -10.68 11.23 9.63
N TYR A 17 -9.57 10.77 9.04
CA TYR A 17 -8.37 10.43 9.79
C TYR A 17 -7.59 11.65 10.26
N LEU A 18 -7.49 12.70 9.44
CA LEU A 18 -6.77 13.92 9.83
C LEU A 18 -7.49 14.68 10.97
N PRO A 19 -8.83 14.88 10.96
CA PRO A 19 -9.53 15.48 12.09
C PRO A 19 -9.43 14.67 13.38
N PHE A 20 -9.42 13.33 13.29
CA PHE A 20 -9.16 12.47 14.44
C PHE A 20 -7.76 12.71 15.02
N LEU A 21 -6.74 12.73 14.15
CA LEU A 21 -5.36 13.03 14.53
C LEU A 21 -5.23 14.41 15.19
N GLU A 22 -5.91 15.42 14.66
CA GLU A 22 -5.92 16.77 15.25
C GLU A 22 -6.49 16.81 16.67
N ARG A 23 -7.50 15.99 16.94
CA ARG A 23 -8.15 15.94 18.26
C ARG A 23 -7.34 15.16 19.29
N GLU A 24 -6.83 13.99 18.91
CA GLU A 24 -6.22 13.07 19.87
C GLU A 24 -4.69 13.22 19.97
N PHE A 25 -4.02 13.66 18.88
CA PHE A 25 -2.56 13.75 18.79
C PHE A 25 -2.12 15.00 18.02
N PRO A 26 -2.39 16.21 18.55
CA PRO A 26 -2.16 17.47 17.85
C PRO A 26 -0.69 17.67 17.43
N GLU A 27 0.27 17.14 18.18
CA GLU A 27 1.70 17.17 17.86
C GLU A 27 2.05 16.38 16.59
N LEU A 28 1.30 15.32 16.27
CA LEU A 28 1.46 14.53 15.07
C LEU A 28 0.69 15.12 13.89
N ALA A 29 -0.44 15.77 14.15
CA ALA A 29 -1.31 16.31 13.12
C ALA A 29 -0.59 17.28 12.17
N SER A 30 0.25 18.18 12.70
CA SER A 30 1.02 19.14 11.89
C SER A 30 1.96 18.45 10.89
N ARG A 31 2.63 17.37 11.30
CA ARG A 31 3.51 16.58 10.40
C ARG A 31 2.70 15.78 9.40
N TYR A 32 1.57 15.20 9.81
CA TYR A 32 0.70 14.42 8.94
C TYR A 32 0.01 15.27 7.87
N LYS A 33 -0.38 16.51 8.18
CA LYS A 33 -0.91 17.47 7.19
C LYS A 33 0.07 17.74 6.05
N VAL A 34 1.36 17.88 6.37
CA VAL A 34 2.40 18.10 5.36
C VAL A 34 2.67 16.83 4.56
N LEU A 35 2.80 15.68 5.23
CA LEU A 35 3.09 14.40 4.59
C LEU A 35 1.94 13.89 3.70
N TYR A 36 0.70 14.20 4.05
CA TYR A 36 -0.51 13.74 3.34
C TYR A 36 -1.31 14.91 2.74
N ALA A 37 -0.65 16.00 2.38
CA ALA A 37 -1.25 17.07 1.55
C ALA A 37 -1.76 16.51 0.21
N HIS A 38 -1.15 15.42 -0.26
CA HIS A 38 -1.66 14.55 -1.29
C HIS A 38 -1.99 13.18 -0.68
N ASN A 39 -2.90 12.42 -1.29
CA ASN A 39 -3.36 11.09 -0.83
C ASN A 39 -2.24 10.03 -0.67
N TYR A 40 -0.99 10.41 -0.88
CA TYR A 40 0.20 9.60 -0.82
C TYR A 40 1.33 10.38 -0.15
N ALA A 41 2.08 9.72 0.74
CA ALA A 41 3.35 10.26 1.18
C ALA A 41 4.32 10.34 -0.02
N PRO A 42 5.28 11.29 -0.03
CA PRO A 42 6.27 11.39 -1.11
C PRO A 42 7.00 10.07 -1.34
N GLY A 43 7.28 9.70 -2.60
CA GLY A 43 7.90 8.42 -2.95
C GLY A 43 9.20 8.13 -2.19
N GLY A 44 10.07 9.14 -2.04
CA GLY A 44 11.30 9.00 -1.25
C GLY A 44 11.07 8.73 0.24
N TYR A 45 9.95 9.19 0.81
CA TYR A 45 9.57 8.86 2.19
C TYR A 45 9.13 7.40 2.31
N VAL A 46 8.39 6.91 1.31
CA VAL A 46 7.99 5.49 1.24
C VAL A 46 9.21 4.58 1.18
N GLU A 47 10.16 4.86 0.28
CA GLU A 47 11.40 4.09 0.13
C GLU A 47 12.24 4.10 1.42
N LEU A 48 12.34 5.24 2.10
CA LEU A 48 13.07 5.35 3.35
C LEU A 48 12.48 4.47 4.45
N VAL A 49 11.15 4.49 4.61
CA VAL A 49 10.46 3.67 5.62
C VAL A 49 10.58 2.19 5.28
N GLU A 50 10.35 1.80 4.02
CA GLU A 50 10.50 0.42 3.57
C GLU A 50 11.93 -0.09 3.76
N GLY A 51 12.93 0.74 3.47
CA GLY A 51 14.34 0.42 3.71
C GLY A 51 14.64 0.14 5.19
N LYS A 52 14.11 0.97 6.10
CA LYS A 52 14.24 0.76 7.56
C LYS A 52 13.55 -0.53 8.02
N VAL A 53 12.32 -0.77 7.57
CA VAL A 53 11.58 -1.99 7.89
C VAL A 53 12.33 -3.22 7.39
N LYS A 54 12.88 -3.17 6.17
CA LYS A 54 13.68 -4.26 5.59
C LYS A 54 14.96 -4.53 6.39
N ALA A 55 15.66 -3.48 6.84
CA ALA A 55 16.86 -3.61 7.66
C ALA A 55 16.54 -4.27 9.01
N LEU A 56 15.48 -3.83 9.68
CA LEU A 56 15.02 -4.42 10.94
C LEU A 56 14.59 -5.87 10.76
N LYS A 57 13.81 -6.18 9.71
CA LYS A 57 13.43 -7.55 9.39
C LYS A 57 14.65 -8.47 9.26
N ARG A 58 15.70 -8.01 8.57
CA ARG A 58 16.95 -8.77 8.43
C ARG A 58 17.67 -8.95 9.78
N GLN A 59 17.73 -7.91 10.60
CA GLN A 59 18.39 -7.96 11.91
C GLN A 59 17.74 -8.98 12.85
N TYR A 60 16.42 -9.09 12.85
CA TYR A 60 15.68 -9.98 13.76
C TYR A 60 15.29 -11.33 13.13
N GLY A 61 15.82 -11.68 11.96
CA GLY A 61 15.47 -12.94 11.28
C GLY A 61 14.00 -13.02 10.80
N LEU A 62 13.33 -11.86 10.70
CA LEU A 62 11.95 -11.70 10.22
C LEU A 62 11.88 -11.42 8.72
N ALA A 63 13.01 -11.49 8.01
CA ALA A 63 13.04 -11.34 6.57
C ALA A 63 12.22 -12.45 5.93
N ASP A 64 11.24 -12.05 5.11
CA ASP A 64 10.45 -13.00 4.34
C ASP A 64 11.41 -13.86 3.51
N ARG A 65 11.30 -15.19 3.66
CA ARG A 65 11.95 -16.15 2.77
C ARG A 65 11.62 -15.72 1.34
N PRO A 66 12.60 -15.64 0.41
CA PRO A 66 12.34 -15.15 -0.94
C PRO A 66 11.10 -15.85 -1.46
N SER A 67 10.06 -15.06 -1.71
CA SER A 67 8.86 -15.52 -2.37
C SER A 67 9.36 -16.19 -3.63
N SER A 68 9.34 -17.52 -3.64
CA SER A 68 9.18 -18.26 -4.88
C SER A 68 7.84 -17.78 -5.38
N ARG A 69 7.87 -16.64 -6.08
CA ARG A 69 6.77 -16.12 -6.87
C ARG A 69 6.63 -17.21 -7.93
N LYS A 70 5.95 -18.32 -7.57
CA LYS A 70 5.56 -19.37 -8.51
C LYS A 70 4.96 -18.57 -9.64
N ALA A 71 5.62 -18.58 -10.80
CA ALA A 71 5.14 -17.88 -11.97
C ALA A 71 3.66 -18.26 -12.06
N ARG A 72 2.76 -17.28 -11.88
CA ARG A 72 1.35 -17.54 -12.14
C ARG A 72 1.35 -17.98 -13.60
N PRO A 73 0.94 -19.21 -13.93
CA PRO A 73 0.82 -19.59 -15.33
C PRO A 73 -0.01 -18.50 -16.00
N MET A 74 0.49 -17.95 -17.09
CA MET A 74 -0.23 -16.94 -17.87
C MET A 74 -1.62 -17.51 -18.13
N PRO A 75 -2.71 -16.80 -17.77
CA PRO A 75 -4.02 -17.24 -18.18
C PRO A 75 -3.98 -17.30 -19.71
N VAL A 76 -4.08 -18.51 -20.25
CA VAL A 76 -4.36 -18.72 -21.67
C VAL A 76 -5.55 -17.83 -21.98
N LEU A 77 -5.39 -16.93 -22.95
CA LEU A 77 -6.43 -15.99 -23.38
C LEU A 77 -7.73 -16.79 -23.56
N ALA A 78 -8.62 -16.69 -22.57
CA ALA A 78 -9.92 -17.30 -22.67
C ALA A 78 -10.60 -16.55 -23.81
N SER A 79 -10.82 -17.24 -24.93
CA SER A 79 -11.66 -16.73 -26.01
C SER A 79 -12.99 -16.37 -25.39
N GLN A 80 -13.23 -15.06 -25.24
CA GLN A 80 -14.48 -14.52 -24.75
C GLN A 80 -15.59 -15.11 -25.61
N LEU A 81 -16.38 -16.01 -25.04
CA LEU A 81 -17.57 -16.55 -25.70
C LEU A 81 -18.43 -15.35 -26.07
N GLY A 82 -18.57 -15.11 -27.37
CA GLY A 82 -19.41 -14.07 -27.92
C GLY A 82 -20.83 -14.30 -27.41
N LEU A 83 -21.25 -13.52 -26.41
CA LEU A 83 -22.62 -13.53 -25.89
C LEU A 83 -23.62 -12.93 -26.90
N PHE A 84 -23.13 -12.53 -28.09
CA PHE A 84 -23.91 -11.92 -29.14
C PHE A 84 -23.53 -12.54 -30.49
N ASP A 85 -23.66 -13.86 -30.61
CA ASP A 85 -23.73 -14.50 -31.93
C ASP A 85 -24.73 -15.65 -31.88
N ALA A 86 -26.00 -15.27 -31.75
CA ALA A 86 -27.13 -16.14 -32.01
C ALA A 86 -28.30 -15.27 -32.51
N ALA A 87 -28.36 -15.13 -33.83
CA ALA A 87 -29.53 -14.92 -34.68
C ALA A 87 -30.39 -13.64 -34.43
N GLY A 88 -30.67 -12.81 -35.42
CA GLY A 88 -31.00 -13.18 -36.81
C GLY A 88 -32.48 -13.44 -36.91
#